data_AF-A0A973CRG6-F1
#
_entry.id   AF-A0A973CRG6-F1
#
_cell.length_a   1.000
_cell.length_b   1.000
_cell.length_c   1.000
_cell.angle_alpha   90.00
_cell.angle_beta   90.00
_cell.angle_gamma   90.00
#
_symmetry.space_group_name_H-M   'P 1'
#
loop_
_entity.id
_entity.type
_entity.pdbx_description
1 polymer ?
#
loop_
_entity_poly.entity_id
_entity_poly.type
_entity_poly.pdbx_seq_one_letter_code
_entity_poly.pdbx_strand_id
1 'polypeptide(L)'
;MSDDYLPKNNADGLPIVPMTDVQKYIFDLKGWICLPGLIDADQCAKIREHLYAFVEDPEQLPEEIRTAQAGPAEMLLDHPEVVGVCNEIIAHMYVADEDYYGFRYDHDYVSIRSAGHDNYRPHGGGGLLNFV
;
A
#
# COMPACT_ATOMS: atom_id res chain seq x y z
N MET A 1 27.80 -13.33 -0.56
CA MET A 1 26.61 -12.71 -1.16
C MET A 1 25.46 -13.35 -0.43
N SER A 2 24.72 -12.58 0.38
CA SER A 2 23.50 -13.10 0.99
C SER A 2 22.56 -13.37 -0.17
N ASP A 3 22.09 -14.61 -0.31
CA ASP A 3 20.96 -14.86 -1.19
C ASP A 3 19.80 -14.01 -0.66
N ASP A 4 19.21 -13.21 -1.54
CA ASP A 4 18.12 -12.32 -1.18
C ASP A 4 16.85 -13.17 -1.18
N TYR A 5 16.46 -13.65 0.01
CA TYR A 5 15.30 -14.52 0.21
C TYR A 5 13.98 -13.72 0.15
N LEU A 6 13.90 -12.74 -0.75
CA LEU A 6 12.68 -11.97 -0.96
C LEU A 6 11.77 -12.70 -1.95
N PRO A 7 10.44 -12.67 -1.75
CA PRO A 7 9.51 -13.15 -2.75
C PRO A 7 9.78 -12.48 -4.10
N LYS A 8 9.70 -13.26 -5.18
CA LYS A 8 9.86 -12.75 -6.56
C LYS A 8 8.53 -12.32 -7.19
N ASN A 9 7.43 -12.84 -6.67
CA ASN A 9 6.08 -12.53 -7.12
C ASN A 9 5.21 -12.13 -5.92
N ASN A 10 4.13 -11.39 -6.19
CA ASN A 10 3.10 -11.13 -5.19
C ASN A 10 2.16 -12.35 -5.01
N ALA A 11 1.14 -12.24 -4.15
CA ALA A 11 0.18 -13.33 -3.90
C ALA A 11 -0.60 -13.75 -5.15
N ASP A 12 -0.79 -12.84 -6.10
CA ASP A 12 -1.42 -13.10 -7.41
C ASP A 12 -0.45 -13.71 -8.45
N GLY A 13 0.81 -13.92 -8.09
CA GLY A 13 1.85 -14.43 -9.00
C GLY A 13 2.39 -13.39 -9.98
N LEU A 14 2.13 -12.10 -9.75
CA LEU A 14 2.69 -11.00 -10.54
C LEU A 14 4.12 -10.69 -10.09
N PRO A 15 5.05 -10.43 -11.03
CA PRO A 15 6.45 -10.20 -10.70
C PRO A 15 6.62 -8.89 -9.91
N ILE A 16 7.28 -8.96 -8.77
CA ILE A 16 7.62 -7.79 -7.95
C ILE A 16 8.54 -6.86 -8.74
N VAL A 17 8.26 -5.55 -8.67
CA VAL A 17 8.99 -4.53 -9.42
C VAL A 17 9.91 -3.76 -8.47
N PRO A 18 11.25 -3.98 -8.51
CA PRO A 18 12.17 -3.29 -7.63
C PRO A 18 12.19 -1.78 -7.86
N MET A 19 12.49 -1.01 -6.81
CA MET A 19 12.76 0.42 -6.97
C MET A 19 13.95 0.66 -7.90
N THR A 20 13.80 1.57 -8.85
CA THR A 20 14.89 2.10 -9.67
C THR A 20 15.83 2.97 -8.83
N ASP A 21 17.10 3.10 -9.24
CA ASP A 21 18.07 3.97 -8.56
C ASP A 21 17.58 5.42 -8.44
N VAL A 22 16.85 5.92 -9.43
CA VAL A 22 16.27 7.27 -9.40
C VAL A 22 15.17 7.37 -8.34
N GLN A 23 14.32 6.35 -8.20
CA GLN A 23 13.30 6.33 -7.14
C GLN A 23 13.95 6.28 -5.75
N LYS A 24 15.00 5.45 -5.57
CA LYS A 24 15.78 5.39 -4.32
C LYS A 24 16.38 6.75 -3.98
N TYR A 25 17.06 7.38 -4.95
CA TYR A 25 17.62 8.72 -4.79
C TYR A 25 16.58 9.78 -4.43
N ILE A 26 15.40 9.77 -5.08
CA ILE A 26 14.32 10.73 -4.78
C ILE A 26 13.78 10.48 -3.37
N PHE A 27 13.61 9.21 -2.97
CA PHE A 27 13.17 8.87 -1.62
C PHE A 27 14.16 9.37 -0.58
N ASP A 28 15.45 9.08 -0.73
CA ASP A 28 16.50 9.55 0.18
C ASP A 28 16.54 11.08 0.29
N LEU A 29 16.33 11.78 -0.83
CA LEU A 29 16.36 13.24 -0.87
C LEU A 29 15.13 13.89 -0.23
N LYS A 30 13.94 13.30 -0.41
CA LYS A 30 12.65 13.94 -0.08
C LYS A 30 11.90 13.30 1.08
N GLY A 31 12.24 12.07 1.44
CA GLY A 31 11.46 11.22 2.35
C GLY A 31 10.14 10.71 1.75
N TRP A 32 9.89 10.92 0.45
CA TRP A 32 8.69 10.44 -0.25
C TRP A 32 8.95 10.25 -1.75
N ILE A 33 8.14 9.39 -2.38
CA ILE A 33 8.13 9.14 -3.83
C ILE A 33 6.69 9.10 -4.35
N CYS A 34 6.51 9.39 -5.63
CA CYS A 34 5.23 9.23 -6.33
C CYS A 34 5.38 8.15 -7.41
N LEU A 35 4.44 7.22 -7.43
CA LEU A 35 4.34 6.15 -8.42
C LEU A 35 3.07 6.37 -9.25
N PRO A 36 3.16 7.06 -10.41
CA PRO A 36 1.98 7.38 -11.20
C PRO A 36 1.47 6.15 -11.96
N GLY A 37 0.15 6.01 -12.07
CA GLY A 37 -0.48 5.02 -12.95
C GLY A 37 -0.29 3.57 -12.51
N LEU A 38 -0.18 3.31 -11.20
CA LEU A 38 -0.12 1.94 -10.67
C LEU A 38 -1.38 1.14 -11.03
N ILE A 39 -2.54 1.79 -10.95
CA ILE A 39 -3.83 1.20 -11.27
C ILE A 39 -4.50 1.93 -12.43
N ASP A 40 -5.17 1.19 -13.30
CA ASP A 40 -5.88 1.74 -14.44
C ASP A 40 -7.26 2.32 -14.04
N ALA A 41 -7.94 2.94 -15.01
CA ALA A 41 -9.21 3.61 -14.78
C ALA A 41 -10.35 2.65 -14.37
N ASP A 42 -10.35 1.41 -14.87
CA ASP A 42 -11.36 0.40 -14.55
C ASP A 42 -11.14 -0.16 -13.15
N GLN A 43 -9.90 -0.48 -12.80
CA GLN A 43 -9.49 -0.85 -11.44
C GLN A 43 -9.85 0.25 -10.45
N CYS A 44 -9.50 1.51 -10.76
CA CYS A 44 -9.89 2.67 -9.95
C CYS A 44 -11.39 2.75 -9.72
N ALA A 45 -12.21 2.54 -10.77
CA ALA A 45 -13.65 2.63 -10.68
C ALA A 45 -14.22 1.55 -9.74
N LYS A 46 -13.78 0.30 -9.91
CA LYS A 46 -14.22 -0.85 -9.08
C LYS A 46 -13.80 -0.69 -7.62
N ILE A 47 -12.57 -0.26 -7.37
CA ILE A 47 -12.08 0.03 -6.01
C ILE A 47 -12.92 1.13 -5.38
N ARG A 48 -13.20 2.21 -6.11
CA ARG A 48 -14.06 3.30 -5.60
C ARG A 48 -15.45 2.80 -5.25
N GLU A 49 -16.10 2.06 -6.15
CA GLU A 49 -17.44 1.53 -5.94
C GLU A 49 -17.50 0.66 -4.67
N HIS A 50 -16.53 -0.23 -4.51
CA HIS A 50 -16.37 -1.06 -3.31
C HIS A 50 -16.23 -0.22 -2.04
N LEU A 51 -15.30 0.74 -2.03
CA LEU A 51 -15.01 1.58 -0.86
C LEU A 51 -16.19 2.50 -0.50
N TYR A 52 -16.94 3.02 -1.49
CA TYR A 52 -18.16 3.78 -1.23
C TYR A 52 -19.24 2.89 -0.60
N ALA A 53 -19.49 1.70 -1.17
CA ALA A 53 -20.45 0.75 -0.61
C ALA A 53 -20.07 0.33 0.82
N PHE A 54 -18.79 0.05 1.07
CA PHE A 54 -18.28 -0.29 2.40
C PHE A 54 -18.49 0.82 3.43
N VAL A 55 -18.28 2.09 3.06
CA VAL A 55 -18.45 3.21 3.98
C VAL A 55 -19.93 3.58 4.18
N GLU A 56 -20.76 3.46 3.14
CA GLU A 56 -22.17 3.88 3.17
C GLU A 56 -23.09 2.83 3.81
N ASP A 57 -22.99 1.57 3.38
CA ASP A 57 -23.84 0.48 3.85
C ASP A 57 -23.11 -0.88 3.80
N PRO A 58 -22.18 -1.15 4.73
CA PRO A 58 -21.39 -2.38 4.72
C PRO A 58 -22.25 -3.64 4.88
N GLU A 59 -23.45 -3.57 5.46
CA GLU A 59 -24.32 -4.74 5.64
C GLU A 59 -24.84 -5.31 4.31
N GLN A 60 -24.87 -4.49 3.26
CA GLN A 60 -25.22 -4.94 1.89
C GLN A 60 -24.09 -5.70 1.21
N LEU A 61 -22.86 -5.56 1.70
CA LEU A 61 -21.73 -6.33 1.17
C LEU A 61 -21.79 -7.77 1.70
N PRO A 62 -21.43 -8.75 0.86
CA PRO A 62 -21.12 -10.10 1.31
C PRO A 62 -20.12 -10.08 2.46
N GLU A 63 -20.28 -10.98 3.43
CA GLU A 63 -19.48 -11.01 4.65
C GLU A 63 -17.97 -11.09 4.34
N GLU A 64 -17.61 -11.88 3.34
CA GLU A 64 -16.23 -12.09 2.88
C GLU A 64 -15.54 -10.82 2.37
N ILE A 65 -16.29 -9.82 1.91
CA ILE A 65 -15.75 -8.57 1.40
C ILE A 65 -16.20 -7.35 2.20
N ARG A 66 -16.77 -7.54 3.38
CA ARG A 66 -17.22 -6.44 4.25
C ARG A 66 -16.06 -5.76 4.98
N THR A 67 -15.03 -5.39 4.24
CA THR A 67 -13.86 -4.66 4.72
C THR A 67 -13.24 -3.85 3.59
N ALA A 68 -12.54 -2.77 3.92
CA ALA A 68 -11.97 -1.84 2.95
C ALA A 68 -10.94 -2.49 2.00
N GLN A 69 -10.24 -3.52 2.45
CA GLN A 69 -9.13 -4.16 1.74
C GLN A 69 -9.52 -5.44 1.01
N ALA A 70 -10.81 -5.80 1.00
CA ALA A 70 -11.27 -7.00 0.32
C ALA A 70 -11.83 -6.67 -1.06
N GLY A 71 -12.16 -7.73 -1.81
CA GLY A 71 -12.77 -7.58 -3.13
C GLY A 71 -11.85 -6.81 -4.08
N PRO A 72 -12.35 -5.82 -4.84
CA PRO A 72 -11.53 -5.08 -5.79
C PRO A 72 -10.33 -4.34 -5.17
N ALA A 73 -10.35 -4.03 -3.88
CA ALA A 73 -9.28 -3.32 -3.19
C ALA A 73 -8.14 -4.23 -2.71
N GLU A 74 -8.32 -5.55 -2.74
CA GLU A 74 -7.34 -6.53 -2.25
C GLU A 74 -6.00 -6.40 -2.96
N MET A 75 -6.01 -6.12 -4.26
CA MET A 75 -4.79 -5.88 -5.06
C MET A 75 -3.91 -4.74 -4.55
N LEU A 76 -4.44 -3.84 -3.71
CA LEU A 76 -3.66 -2.74 -3.13
C LEU A 76 -2.77 -3.21 -1.95
N LEU A 77 -3.07 -4.36 -1.36
CA LEU A 77 -2.33 -4.89 -0.21
C LEU A 77 -0.89 -5.26 -0.57
N ASP A 78 -0.68 -5.79 -1.78
CA ASP A 78 0.60 -6.32 -2.23
C ASP A 78 0.89 -6.01 -3.71
N HIS A 79 0.42 -4.86 -4.20
CA HIS A 79 0.73 -4.38 -5.55
C HIS A 79 2.24 -4.48 -5.83
N PRO A 80 2.69 -5.06 -6.97
CA PRO A 80 4.10 -5.44 -7.16
C PRO A 80 5.13 -4.32 -6.93
N GLU A 81 4.81 -3.10 -7.33
CA GLU A 81 5.61 -1.88 -7.17
C GLU A 81 5.61 -1.40 -5.72
N VAL A 82 4.49 -1.53 -5.00
CA VAL A 82 4.41 -1.20 -3.58
C VAL A 82 5.21 -2.21 -2.76
N VAL A 83 5.13 -3.51 -3.10
CA VAL A 83 5.98 -4.55 -2.49
C VAL A 83 7.46 -4.26 -2.76
N GLY A 84 7.82 -3.86 -3.98
CA GLY A 84 9.20 -3.46 -4.30
C GLY A 84 9.71 -2.29 -3.44
N VAL A 85 8.85 -1.31 -3.16
CA VAL A 85 9.15 -0.23 -2.21
C VAL A 85 9.29 -0.74 -0.79
N CYS A 86 8.37 -1.59 -0.32
CA CYS A 86 8.43 -2.15 1.02
C CYS A 86 9.68 -3.02 1.23
N ASN A 87 10.05 -3.82 0.23
CA ASN A 87 11.28 -4.63 0.20
C ASN A 87 12.54 -3.77 0.35
N GLU A 88 12.60 -2.63 -0.34
CA GLU A 88 13.75 -1.73 -0.28
C GLU A 88 13.82 -0.97 1.05
N ILE A 89 12.68 -0.47 1.56
CA ILE A 89 12.67 0.55 2.61
C ILE A 89 12.46 -0.04 4.01
N ILE A 90 11.58 -1.03 4.16
CA ILE A 90 11.10 -1.48 5.49
C ILE A 90 11.20 -2.99 5.73
N ALA A 91 11.51 -3.80 4.70
CA ALA A 91 11.57 -5.24 4.88
C ALA A 91 12.73 -5.65 5.79
N HIS A 92 12.42 -6.52 6.73
CA HIS A 92 13.40 -7.14 7.60
C HIS A 92 13.88 -8.46 6.99
N MET A 93 14.96 -8.40 6.23
CA MET A 93 15.46 -9.53 5.42
C MET A 93 15.68 -10.83 6.21
N TYR A 94 16.01 -10.77 7.51
CA TYR A 94 16.19 -11.98 8.33
C TYR A 94 14.90 -12.76 8.63
N VAL A 95 13.73 -12.18 8.36
CA VAL A 95 12.42 -12.84 8.52
C VAL A 95 11.65 -12.93 7.20
N ALA A 96 12.27 -12.53 6.10
CA ALA A 96 11.72 -12.74 4.76
C ALA A 96 12.16 -14.10 4.22
N ASP A 97 11.29 -14.73 3.43
CA ASP A 97 11.62 -15.91 2.63
C ASP A 97 10.87 -15.82 1.28
N GLU A 98 11.13 -16.73 0.34
CA GLU A 98 10.45 -16.81 -0.95
C GLU A 98 8.92 -16.90 -0.82
N ASP A 99 8.42 -17.40 0.32
CA ASP A 99 7.00 -17.55 0.63
C ASP A 99 6.41 -16.41 1.49
N TYR A 100 7.23 -15.55 2.11
CA TYR A 100 6.77 -14.57 3.10
C TYR A 100 7.46 -13.21 2.96
N TYR A 101 6.67 -12.14 3.00
CA TYR A 101 7.20 -10.79 3.04
C TYR A 101 7.96 -10.51 4.35
N GLY A 102 9.08 -9.78 4.25
CA GLY A 102 9.82 -9.26 5.40
C GLY A 102 9.13 -8.09 6.12
N PHE A 103 7.90 -7.78 5.76
CA PHE A 103 7.07 -6.74 6.34
C PHE A 103 5.65 -7.28 6.53
N ARG A 104 4.85 -6.61 7.36
CA ARG A 104 3.45 -6.97 7.57
C ARG A 104 2.55 -5.81 7.25
N TYR A 105 1.37 -6.12 6.75
CA TYR A 105 0.24 -5.21 6.81
C TYR A 105 -0.09 -4.91 8.29
N ASP A 106 -0.34 -3.65 8.61
CA ASP A 106 -0.69 -3.22 9.96
C ASP A 106 -2.16 -2.83 10.05
N HIS A 107 -2.54 -1.76 9.35
CA HIS A 107 -3.90 -1.27 9.27
C HIS A 107 -4.04 -0.31 8.08
N ASP A 108 -5.27 0.04 7.75
CA ASP A 108 -5.65 1.06 6.80
C ASP A 108 -6.79 1.92 7.36
N TYR A 109 -7.23 2.88 6.56
CA TYR A 109 -8.50 3.58 6.76
C TYR A 109 -8.97 4.17 5.42
N VAL A 110 -10.27 4.33 5.27
CA VAL A 110 -10.88 5.00 4.11
C VAL A 110 -11.24 6.43 4.49
N SER A 111 -10.85 7.41 3.66
CA SER A 111 -11.24 8.81 3.85
C SER A 111 -12.07 9.31 2.67
N ILE A 112 -13.34 9.61 2.93
CA ILE A 112 -14.22 10.29 1.98
C ILE A 112 -14.28 11.78 2.36
N ARG A 113 -14.00 12.65 1.40
CA ARG A 113 -14.00 14.10 1.60
C ARG A 113 -14.85 14.78 0.53
N SER A 114 -15.73 15.68 0.96
CA SER A 114 -16.46 16.56 0.04
C SER A 114 -15.56 17.66 -0.50
N ALA A 115 -15.92 18.21 -1.66
CA ALA A 115 -15.23 19.37 -2.22
C ALA A 115 -15.21 20.54 -1.22
N GLY A 116 -14.04 21.14 -1.01
CA GLY A 116 -13.84 22.22 -0.04
C GLY A 116 -13.55 21.77 1.40
N HIS A 117 -13.53 20.46 1.68
CA HIS A 117 -13.11 19.95 2.99
C HIS A 117 -11.58 20.00 3.13
N ASP A 118 -11.07 21.07 3.77
CA ASP A 118 -9.65 21.28 4.05
C ASP A 118 -9.38 21.47 5.55
N ASN A 119 -9.30 20.34 6.25
CA ASN A 119 -8.93 20.28 7.68
C ASN A 119 -7.48 19.77 7.87
N TYR A 120 -6.66 19.80 6.82
CA TYR A 120 -5.30 19.30 6.91
C TYR A 120 -4.43 20.20 7.80
N ARG A 121 -3.61 19.58 8.65
CA ARG A 121 -2.55 20.24 9.42
C ARG A 121 -1.25 19.48 9.21
N PRO A 122 -0.12 20.15 8.96
CA PRO A 122 1.17 19.47 8.88
C PRO A 122 1.47 18.69 10.16
N HIS A 123 1.83 17.40 10.03
CA HIS A 123 2.19 16.51 11.12
C HIS A 123 3.21 15.47 10.63
N GLY A 124 4.07 14.98 11.52
CA GLY A 124 5.13 13.99 11.20
C GLY A 124 4.72 12.53 11.43
N GLY A 125 3.42 12.24 11.44
CA GLY A 125 2.89 10.92 11.83
C GLY A 125 2.89 10.67 13.35
N GLY A 126 2.59 9.42 13.74
CA GLY A 126 2.41 8.98 15.14
C GLY A 126 3.70 8.71 15.91
N GLY A 127 4.79 9.42 15.60
CA GLY A 127 6.09 9.22 16.25
C GLY A 127 6.04 9.51 17.76
N LEU A 128 6.51 8.56 18.57
CA LEU A 128 6.59 8.67 20.03
C LEU A 128 7.50 9.83 20.50
N LEU A 129 8.34 10.37 19.60
CA LEU A 129 9.32 11.43 19.86
C LEU A 129 9.22 12.58 18.85
N ASN A 130 8.02 13.07 18.58
CA ASN A 130 7.85 14.35 17.89
C ASN A 130 8.24 15.48 18.86
N PHE A 131 9.53 15.82 18.91
CA PHE A 131 10.00 17.00 19.62
C PHE A 131 9.61 18.24 18.81
N VAL A 132 8.59 18.95 19.28
CA VAL A 132 8.21 20.31 18.85
C VAL A 132 9.17 21.35 19.43
#